data_AF-A0A4Q7DU74-F1
#
_entry.id   AF-A0A4Q7DU74-F1
#
_cell.length_a   1.000
_cell.length_b   1.000
_cell.length_c   1.000
_cell.angle_alpha   90.00
_cell.angle_beta   90.00
_cell.angle_gamma   90.00
#
_symmetry.space_group_name_H-M   'P 1'
#
loop_
_entity.id
_entity.type
_entity.pdbx_description
1 polymer ?
#
loop_
_entity_poly.entity_id
_entity_poly.type
_entity_poly.pdbx_seq_one_letter_code
_entity_poly.pdbx_strand_id
1 'polypeptide(L)'
;MAGLKARIVEKSSYLNPSDKKILNYLLNNAAECSELSLAKLAKKLYVSESAIFRLCKKIGLSGYSELKYELADFSKGEKRMVKQQDTFA
;
A
#
# COMPACT_ATOMS: atom_id res chain seq x y z
N MET A 1 8.97 -14.52 -2.28
CA MET A 1 8.40 -13.50 -1.38
C MET A 1 7.00 -13.17 -1.88
N ALA A 2 5.99 -13.19 -1.02
CA ALA A 2 4.61 -12.88 -1.40
C ALA A 2 4.44 -11.35 -1.48
N GLY A 3 3.95 -10.84 -2.62
CA GLY A 3 3.74 -9.40 -2.80
C GLY A 3 2.56 -8.86 -2.00
N LEU A 4 2.50 -7.54 -1.83
CA LEU A 4 1.49 -6.83 -1.03
C LEU A 4 0.05 -7.31 -1.23
N LYS A 5 -0.41 -7.49 -2.48
CA LYS A 5 -1.77 -7.97 -2.78
C LYS A 5 -2.03 -9.37 -2.21
N ALA A 6 -1.07 -10.28 -2.31
CA ALA A 6 -1.22 -11.65 -1.79
C ALA A 6 -1.42 -11.63 -0.27
N ARG A 7 -0.64 -10.81 0.44
CA ARG A 7 -0.76 -10.63 1.90
C ARG A 7 -2.11 -10.06 2.32
N ILE A 8 -2.63 -9.08 1.58
CA ILE A 8 -3.95 -8.50 1.84
C ILE A 8 -5.06 -9.53 1.66
N VAL A 9 -4.99 -10.34 0.59
CA VAL A 9 -5.98 -11.40 0.31
C VAL A 9 -5.94 -12.46 1.41
N GLU A 10 -4.75 -12.91 1.80
CA GLU A 10 -4.55 -13.91 2.87
C GLU A 10 -5.16 -13.46 4.19
N LYS A 11 -5.05 -12.17 4.54
CA LYS A 11 -5.57 -11.63 5.81
C LYS A 11 -6.95 -11.00 5.70
N SER A 12 -7.62 -11.07 4.54
CA SER A 12 -8.86 -10.36 4.23
C SER A 12 -10.01 -10.61 5.21
N SER A 13 -10.09 -11.83 5.77
CA SER A 13 -11.09 -12.21 6.78
C SER A 13 -10.94 -11.46 8.11
N TYR A 14 -9.73 -11.02 8.45
CA TYR A 14 -9.45 -10.29 9.70
C TYR A 14 -9.56 -8.77 9.54
N LEU A 15 -9.66 -8.26 8.31
CA LEU A 15 -9.70 -6.83 8.02
C LEU A 15 -11.13 -6.28 8.21
N ASN A 16 -11.24 -5.23 9.02
CA ASN A 16 -12.51 -4.52 9.17
C ASN A 16 -12.76 -3.57 7.98
N PRO A 17 -13.95 -2.96 7.86
CA PRO A 17 -14.25 -2.05 6.75
C PRO A 17 -13.28 -0.86 6.63
N SER A 18 -12.81 -0.31 7.75
CA SER A 18 -11.85 0.81 7.76
C SER A 18 -10.48 0.38 7.25
N ASP A 19 -9.98 -0.80 7.66
CA ASP A 19 -8.73 -1.36 7.16
C ASP A 19 -8.78 -1.55 5.64
N LYS A 20 -9.89 -2.11 5.14
CA LYS A 20 -10.11 -2.31 3.70
C LYS A 20 -10.12 -0.99 2.95
N LYS A 21 -10.77 0.05 3.49
CA LYS A 21 -10.76 1.40 2.90
C LYS A 21 -9.34 1.98 2.82
N ILE A 22 -8.57 1.87 3.90
CA ILE A 22 -7.19 2.35 3.94
C ILE A 22 -6.33 1.59 2.92
N LEU A 23 -6.39 0.26 2.91
CA LEU A 23 -5.60 -0.56 1.98
C LEU A 23 -5.97 -0.30 0.53
N ASN A 24 -7.26 -0.13 0.22
CA ASN A 24 -7.70 0.23 -1.12
C ASN A 24 -7.15 1.61 -1.54
N TYR A 25 -7.17 2.60 -0.64
CA TYR A 25 -6.58 3.90 -0.91
C TYR A 25 -5.07 3.80 -1.17
N LEU A 26 -4.36 3.03 -0.34
CA LEU A 26 -2.92 2.82 -0.49
C LEU A 26 -2.56 2.18 -1.83
N LEU A 27 -3.32 1.17 -2.26
CA LEU A 27 -3.09 0.50 -3.55
C LEU A 27 -3.37 1.44 -4.72
N ASN A 28 -4.49 2.18 -4.68
CA ASN A 28 -4.85 3.11 -5.77
C ASN A 28 -3.93 4.33 -5.87
N ASN A 29 -3.18 4.64 -4.82
CA ASN A 29 -2.27 5.79 -4.75
C ASN A 29 -0.84 5.35 -4.36
N ALA A 30 -0.44 4.13 -4.76
CA ALA A 30 0.77 3.49 -4.24
C ALA A 30 2.05 4.30 -4.49
N ALA A 31 2.17 4.89 -5.69
CA ALA A 31 3.31 5.72 -6.07
C ALA A 31 3.43 6.99 -5.21
N GLU A 32 2.31 7.58 -4.81
CA GLU A 32 2.34 8.76 -3.93
C GLU A 32 2.60 8.34 -2.48
N CYS A 33 1.89 7.31 -2.03
CA CYS A 33 1.97 6.82 -0.66
C CYS A 33 3.38 6.28 -0.31
N SER A 34 4.12 5.75 -1.28
CA SER A 34 5.51 5.31 -1.10
C SER A 34 6.49 6.46 -0.84
N GLU A 35 6.13 7.70 -1.18
CA GLU A 35 7.00 8.87 -0.96
C GLU A 35 6.68 9.63 0.33
N LEU A 36 5.52 9.36 0.93
CA LEU A 36 5.12 10.01 2.18
C LEU A 36 5.94 9.52 3.38
N SER A 37 5.98 10.33 4.44
CA SER A 37 6.38 9.89 5.77
C SER A 37 5.17 9.32 6.51
N LEU A 38 5.41 8.57 7.60
CA LEU A 38 4.35 7.99 8.41
C LEU A 38 3.36 9.05 8.89
N ALA A 39 3.86 10.15 9.45
CA ALA A 39 3.06 11.29 9.91
C ALA A 39 2.21 11.91 8.78
N LYS A 40 2.79 12.11 7.59
CA LYS A 40 2.06 12.67 6.43
C LYS A 40 0.97 11.72 5.94
N LEU A 41 1.28 10.44 5.85
CA LEU A 41 0.32 9.42 5.43
C LEU A 41 -0.82 9.29 6.45
N ALA A 42 -0.51 9.30 7.75
CA ALA A 42 -1.49 9.27 8.83
C ALA A 42 -2.46 10.46 8.73
N LYS A 43 -1.92 11.68 8.56
CA LYS A 43 -2.72 12.88 8.35
C LYS A 43 -3.59 12.78 7.10
N LYS A 44 -3.05 12.28 5.99
CA LYS A 44 -3.78 12.14 4.71
C LYS A 44 -4.94 11.15 4.81
N LEU A 45 -4.73 10.05 5.54
CA LEU A 45 -5.72 9.00 5.74
C LEU A 45 -6.68 9.30 6.90
N TYR A 46 -6.53 10.43 7.61
CA TYR A 46 -7.28 10.78 8.80
C TYR A 46 -7.22 9.71 9.90
N VAL A 47 -6.03 9.16 10.14
CA VAL A 47 -5.76 8.16 11.18
C VAL A 47 -4.53 8.52 11.99
N SER A 48 -4.30 7.85 13.12
CA SER A 48 -3.06 7.98 13.88
C SER A 48 -1.92 7.17 13.26
N GLU A 49 -0.67 7.56 13.50
CA GLU A 49 0.51 6.81 13.08
C GLU A 49 0.50 5.37 13.62
N SER A 50 0.07 5.18 14.86
CA SER A 50 -0.10 3.86 15.48
C SER A 50 -1.15 3.01 14.76
N ALA A 51 -2.18 3.61 14.18
CA ALA A 51 -3.18 2.86 13.39
C ALA A 51 -2.56 2.29 12.12
N ILE A 52 -1.73 3.07 11.41
CA ILE A 52 -0.98 2.58 10.24
C ILE A 52 -0.02 1.46 10.66
N PHE A 53 0.70 1.62 11.76
CA PHE A 53 1.63 0.59 12.24
C PHE A 53 0.92 -0.72 12.58
N ARG A 54 -0.23 -0.63 13.28
CA ARG A 54 -1.08 -1.81 13.57
C ARG A 54 -1.60 -2.45 12.29
N LEU A 55 -2.01 -1.66 11.30
CA LEU A 55 -2.44 -2.18 10.00
C LEU A 55 -1.32 -2.94 9.31
N CYS A 56 -0.08 -2.42 9.30
CA CYS A 56 1.09 -3.10 8.74
C CYS A 56 1.27 -4.49 9.37
N LYS A 57 1.25 -4.57 10.71
CA LYS A 57 1.34 -5.84 11.44
C LYS A 57 0.19 -6.78 11.11
N LYS A 58 -1.02 -6.25 10.97
CA LYS A 58 -2.23 -7.01 10.66
C LYS A 58 -2.16 -7.70 9.30
N ILE A 59 -1.53 -7.09 8.30
CA ILE A 59 -1.28 -7.70 6.98
C ILE A 59 0.07 -8.43 6.88
N GLY A 60 0.72 -8.70 8.01
CA GLY A 60 1.95 -9.50 8.07
C GLY A 60 3.24 -8.77 7.68
N LEU A 61 3.23 -7.43 7.70
CA LEU A 61 4.45 -6.63 7.53
C LEU A 61 5.12 -6.36 8.87
N SER A 62 6.44 -6.20 8.84
CA SER A 62 7.30 -5.82 9.95
C SER A 62 7.08 -4.39 10.44
N GLY A 63 6.59 -3.48 9.58
CA GLY A 63 6.29 -2.09 9.95
C GLY A 63 6.13 -1.18 8.75
N TYR A 64 6.19 0.13 8.99
CA TYR A 64 5.94 1.16 7.99
C TYR A 64 6.99 1.20 6.87
N SER A 65 8.28 0.97 7.17
CA SER A 65 9.32 0.96 6.15
C SER A 65 9.10 -0.14 5.11
N GLU A 66 8.64 -1.32 5.54
CA GLU A 66 8.26 -2.39 4.61
C GLU A 66 7.02 -2.02 3.81
N LEU A 67 6.02 -1.36 4.42
CA LEU A 67 4.87 -0.85 3.68
C LEU A 67 5.29 0.13 2.56
N LYS A 68 6.21 1.06 2.83
CA LYS A 68 6.72 1.98 1.80
C LYS A 68 7.38 1.23 0.64
N TYR A 69 8.21 0.24 0.96
CA TYR A 69 8.87 -0.60 -0.04
C TYR A 69 7.86 -1.35 -0.91
N GLU A 70 6.90 -2.03 -0.29
CA GLU A 70 5.85 -2.78 -0.98
C GLU A 70 4.99 -1.88 -1.88
N LEU A 71 4.67 -0.66 -1.45
CA LEU A 71 3.94 0.31 -2.28
C LEU A 71 4.77 0.82 -3.46
N ALA A 72 6.06 1.08 -3.25
CA ALA A 72 6.97 1.47 -4.32
C ALA A 72 7.10 0.35 -5.36
N ASP A 73 7.26 -0.90 -4.92
CA ASP A 73 7.35 -2.07 -5.80
C ASP A 73 6.04 -2.30 -6.55
N PHE A 74 4.89 -2.22 -5.85
CA PHE A 74 3.57 -2.32 -6.46
C PHE A 74 3.36 -1.29 -7.57
N SER A 75 3.75 -0.02 -7.34
CA SER A 75 3.62 1.05 -8.33
C SER A 75 4.52 0.87 -9.56
N LYS A 76 5.68 0.23 -9.40
CA LYS A 76 6.58 -0.11 -10.52
C LYS A 76 6.00 -1.23 -11.38
N GLY A 77 5.30 -2.18 -10.77
CA GLY A 77 4.56 -3.24 -11.46
C GLY A 77 3.48 -2.68 -12.39
N GLU A 78 2.71 -1.70 -11.94
CA GLU A 78 1.67 -1.05 -12.76
C GLU A 78 2.25 -0.22 -13.91
N LYS A 79 3.38 0.48 -13.68
CA LYS A 79 4.07 1.25 -14.73
C LYS A 79 4.64 0.40 -15.86
N ARG A 80 4.90 -0.89 -15.64
CA ARG A 80 5.37 -1.82 -16.69
C ARG A 80 4.26 -2.19 -17.70
N MET A 81 2.99 -2.08 -17.34
CA MET A 81 1.87 -2.39 -18.24
C MET A 81 1.48 -1.21 -19.15
N VAL A 82 1.66 0.03 -18.69
CA VAL A 82 1.26 1.23 -19.46
C VAL A 82 2.32 1.65 -20.49
N LYS A 83 3.61 1.39 -20.24
CA LYS A 83 4.69 1.82 -21.14
C LYS A 83 4.77 1.13 -22.50
N GLN A 84 3.89 0.15 -22.81
CA GLN A 84 3.90 -0.57 -24.09
C GLN A 84 2.95 0.02 -25.14
N GLN A 85 2.22 1.11 -24.84
CA GLN A 85 1.24 1.69 -25.78
C GLN A 85 1.67 3.02 -26.44
N ASP A 86 2.79 3.63 -26.02
CA ASP A 86 3.27 4.91 -26.57
C ASP A 86 4.51 4.79 -27.50
N THR A 87 4.63 3.71 -28.29
CA THR A 87 5.74 3.58 -29.27
C THR A 87 5.26 3.23 -30.68
N PHE A 88 4.11 3.75 -31.07
CA PHE A 88 3.74 3.83 -32.48
C PHE A 88 3.29 5.26 -32.81
N ALA A 89 4.29 6.10 -33.09
CA ALA A 89 4.16 7.32 -33.87
C ALA A 89 5.29 7.31 -34.91
#